data_AF-A0A1G1AB56-F1
#
_entry.id   AF-A0A1G1AB56-F1
#
_cell.length_a   1.000
_cell.length_b   1.000
_cell.length_c   1.000
_cell.angle_alpha   90.00
_cell.angle_beta   90.00
_cell.angle_gamma   90.00
#
_symmetry.space_group_name_H-M   'P 1'
#
loop_
_entity.id
_entity.type
_entity.pdbx_description
1 polymer ?
#
loop_
_entity_poly.entity_id
_entity_poly.type
_entity_poly.pdbx_seq_one_letter_code
_entity_poly.pdbx_strand_id
1 'polypeptide(L)'
;MKTTLIPIGNSRGVRIPKPFIEQCGLAGEVEMDVQDGMILIHSPRCPRSGWGAAFESMARQGDDKLLDPVPVSTRWDNEEWQWK
;
A
#
# COMPACT_ATOMS: atom_id res chain seq x y z
N MET A 1 -6.04 -28.23 -4.21
CA MET A 1 -5.96 -28.31 -5.68
C MET A 1 -4.51 -28.50 -6.09
N LYS A 2 -4.20 -29.37 -7.05
CA LYS A 2 -2.89 -29.42 -7.69
C LYS A 2 -3.03 -28.89 -9.12
N THR A 3 -2.07 -28.10 -9.56
CA THR A 3 -2.04 -27.48 -10.89
C THR A 3 -0.62 -27.55 -11.44
N THR A 4 -0.45 -27.24 -12.71
CA THR A 4 0.84 -27.34 -13.41
C THR A 4 1.44 -25.96 -13.65
N LEU A 5 2.77 -25.88 -13.54
CA LEU A 5 3.54 -24.74 -14.01
C LEU A 5 3.64 -24.80 -15.53
N ILE A 6 3.17 -23.77 -16.22
CA ILE A 6 3.21 -23.65 -17.68
C ILE A 6 4.30 -22.68 -18.13
N PRO A 7 4.98 -22.92 -19.27
CA PRO A 7 5.94 -21.97 -19.81
C PRO A 7 5.25 -20.71 -20.33
N ILE A 8 5.83 -19.54 -20.05
CA ILE A 8 5.46 -18.24 -20.61
C ILE A 8 6.76 -17.52 -20.98
N GLY A 9 7.29 -17.79 -22.18
CA GLY A 9 8.63 -17.31 -22.57
C GLY A 9 9.71 -17.80 -21.59
N ASN A 10 10.51 -16.87 -21.07
CA ASN A 10 11.53 -17.15 -20.04
C ASN A 10 10.95 -17.32 -18.63
N SER A 11 9.65 -17.11 -18.45
CA SER A 11 8.95 -17.21 -17.17
C SER A 11 8.08 -18.48 -17.10
N ARG A 12 7.51 -18.72 -15.91
CA ARG A 12 6.53 -19.78 -15.69
C ARG A 12 5.26 -19.19 -15.09
N GLY A 13 4.10 -19.71 -15.49
CA GLY A 13 2.80 -19.31 -14.97
C GLY A 13 2.08 -20.46 -14.27
N VAL A 14 1.09 -20.09 -13.45
CA VAL A 14 0.12 -21.01 -12.85
C VAL A 14 -1.28 -20.49 -13.17
N ARG A 15 -2.20 -21.37 -13.56
CA ARG A 15 -3.61 -20.99 -13.75
C ARG A 15 -4.30 -20.89 -12.39
N ILE A 16 -4.71 -19.68 -12.01
CA ILE A 16 -5.46 -19.41 -10.79
C ILE A 16 -6.97 -19.53 -11.11
N PRO A 17 -7.74 -20.39 -10.41
CA PRO A 17 -9.17 -20.47 -10.59
C PRO A 17 -9.89 -19.14 -10.32
N LYS A 18 -10.94 -18.85 -11.09
CA LYS A 18 -11.78 -17.65 -10.90
C LYS A 18 -12.23 -17.43 -9.45
N PRO A 19 -12.67 -18.46 -8.69
CA PRO A 19 -13.04 -18.27 -7.29
C PRO A 19 -11.91 -17.72 -6.40
N PHE A 20 -10.65 -18.09 -6.67
CA PHE A 20 -9.52 -17.59 -5.89
C PHE A 20 -9.19 -16.14 -6.25
N ILE A 21 -9.30 -15.79 -7.53
CA ILE A 21 -9.15 -14.40 -7.99
C ILE A 21 -10.18 -13.50 -7.28
N GLU A 22 -11.44 -13.92 -7.24
CA GLU A 22 -12.53 -13.17 -6.60
C GLU A 22 -12.38 -13.10 -5.07
N GLN A 23 -12.08 -14.22 -4.41
CA GLN A 23 -11.93 -14.26 -2.94
C GLN A 23 -10.71 -13.49 -2.44
N CYS A 24 -9.62 -13.48 -3.21
CA CYS A 24 -8.42 -12.71 -2.89
C CYS A 24 -8.50 -11.25 -3.38
N GLY A 25 -9.55 -10.86 -4.09
CA GLY A 25 -9.72 -9.52 -4.65
C GLY A 25 -8.66 -9.15 -5.68
N LEU A 26 -8.07 -10.14 -6.37
CA LEU A 26 -7.02 -9.91 -7.37
C LEU A 26 -7.64 -9.28 -8.62
N ALA A 27 -7.04 -8.19 -9.09
CA ALA A 27 -7.50 -7.43 -10.25
C ALA A 27 -6.33 -7.19 -11.21
N GLY A 28 -6.35 -6.08 -11.96
CA GLY A 28 -5.41 -5.80 -13.04
C GLY A 28 -3.93 -5.96 -12.68
N GLU A 29 -3.54 -5.51 -11.49
CA GLU A 29 -2.18 -5.65 -10.96
C GLU A 29 -2.18 -6.48 -9.66
N VAL A 30 -1.08 -7.15 -9.39
CA VAL A 30 -0.84 -7.95 -8.17
C VAL A 30 0.58 -7.74 -7.68
N GLU A 31 0.77 -7.82 -6.37
CA GLU A 31 2.08 -7.86 -5.73
C GLU A 31 2.44 -9.32 -5.42
N MET A 32 3.73 -9.64 -5.51
CA MET A 32 4.25 -11.00 -5.33
C MET A 32 5.49 -10.99 -4.44
N ASP A 33 5.50 -11.84 -3.42
CA ASP A 33 6.62 -12.04 -2.51
C ASP A 33 6.95 -13.52 -2.34
N VAL A 34 8.17 -13.82 -1.90
CA VAL A 34 8.58 -15.16 -1.52
C VAL A 34 8.72 -15.24 -0.01
N GLN A 35 7.91 -16.09 0.62
CA GLN A 35 7.94 -16.33 2.06
C GLN A 35 7.90 -17.83 2.33
N ASP A 36 8.87 -18.33 3.11
CA ASP A 36 8.94 -19.74 3.55
C ASP A 36 8.85 -20.76 2.40
N GLY A 37 9.47 -20.44 1.26
CA GLY A 37 9.44 -21.28 0.06
C GLY A 37 8.11 -21.24 -0.71
N MET A 38 7.19 -20.35 -0.34
CA MET A 38 5.91 -20.11 -1.01
C MET A 38 5.93 -18.77 -1.74
N ILE A 39 5.19 -18.71 -2.85
CA ILE A 39 4.91 -17.44 -3.53
C ILE A 39 3.60 -16.90 -2.96
N LEU A 40 3.68 -15.77 -2.27
CA LEU A 40 2.51 -15.03 -1.81
C LEU A 40 2.09 -14.07 -2.92
N ILE A 41 0.82 -14.14 -3.33
CA ILE A 41 0.24 -13.23 -4.33
C ILE A 41 -0.92 -12.52 -3.68
N HIS A 42 -0.92 -11.19 -3.69
CA HIS A 42 -2.00 -10.40 -3.13
C HIS A 42 -2.26 -9.15 -3.98
N SER A 43 -3.44 -8.54 -3.79
CA SER A 43 -3.73 -7.26 -4.41
C SER A 43 -2.77 -6.20 -3.91
N PRO A 44 -2.37 -5.23 -4.76
CA PRO A 44 -1.44 -4.19 -4.35
C PRO A 44 -2.00 -3.45 -3.15
N ARG A 45 -1.15 -3.22 -2.15
CA ARG A 45 -1.52 -2.26 -1.10
C ARG A 45 -1.63 -0.90 -1.78
N CYS A 46 -2.70 -0.18 -1.50
CA CYS A 46 -2.83 1.22 -1.88
C CYS A 46 -2.55 2.07 -0.63
N PRO A 47 -1.28 2.50 -0.40
CA PRO A 47 -0.96 3.32 0.75
C PRO A 47 -1.87 4.53 0.75
N ARG A 48 -2.42 4.86 1.91
CA ARG A 48 -3.31 6.01 2.10
C ARG A 48 -4.66 5.92 1.38
N SER A 49 -5.06 4.73 0.92
CA SER A 49 -6.44 4.51 0.49
C SER A 49 -7.40 4.93 1.62
N GLY A 50 -8.42 5.71 1.27
CA GLY A 50 -9.39 6.26 2.22
C GLY A 50 -8.93 7.51 2.99
N TRP A 51 -7.68 7.95 2.87
CA TRP A 51 -7.20 9.14 3.60
C TRP A 51 -7.96 10.41 3.23
N GLY A 52 -8.28 10.62 1.95
CA GLY A 52 -9.05 11.79 1.53
C GLY A 52 -10.39 11.91 2.28
N ALA A 53 -11.17 10.82 2.32
CA ALA A 53 -12.43 10.77 3.07
C ALA A 53 -12.22 10.93 4.58
N ALA A 54 -11.15 10.35 5.13
CA ALA A 54 -10.79 10.51 6.54
C ALA A 54 -10.46 11.97 6.89
N PHE A 55 -9.69 12.67 6.04
CA PHE A 55 -9.38 14.09 6.21
C PHE A 55 -10.61 14.98 6.07
N GLU A 56 -11.48 14.71 5.10
CA GLU A 56 -12.76 15.42 5.00
C GLU A 56 -13.60 15.26 6.28
N SER A 57 -13.64 14.05 6.84
CA SER A 57 -14.35 13.76 8.08
C SER A 57 -13.72 14.49 9.28
N MET A 58 -12.39 14.47 9.36
CA MET A 58 -11.60 15.16 10.39
C MET A 58 -11.87 16.67 10.37
N ALA A 59 -11.83 17.30 9.19
CA ALA A 59 -12.11 18.73 9.02
C ALA A 59 -13.57 19.08 9.38
N ARG A 60 -14.54 18.22 9.01
CA ARG A 60 -15.96 18.40 9.41
C ARG A 60 -16.15 18.33 10.93
N GLN A 61 -15.37 17.49 11.60
CA GLN A 61 -15.42 17.32 13.06
C GLN A 61 -14.56 18.36 13.81
N GLY A 62 -13.69 19.09 13.09
CA GLY A 62 -12.75 20.05 13.69
C GLY A 62 -11.57 19.39 14.41
N ASP A 63 -11.29 18.12 14.09
CA ASP A 63 -10.20 17.30 14.65
C ASP A 63 -8.85 17.58 13.98
N ASP A 64 -8.79 18.53 13.05
CA ASP A 64 -7.61 18.96 12.30
C ASP A 64 -6.95 20.23 12.86
N LYS A 65 -7.34 20.65 14.07
CA LYS A 65 -6.76 21.82 14.75
C LYS A 65 -5.39 21.50 15.34
N LEU A 66 -4.50 22.47 15.29
CA LEU A 66 -3.19 22.40 15.93
C LEU A 66 -3.39 22.29 17.46
N LEU A 67 -2.75 21.29 18.07
CA LEU A 67 -2.78 21.11 19.54
C LEU A 67 -2.03 22.25 20.25
N ASP A 68 -0.94 22.70 19.64
CA ASP A 68 -0.17 23.83 20.13
C ASP A 68 -0.78 25.14 19.61
N PRO A 69 -1.26 26.04 20.48
CA PRO A 69 -1.90 27.29 20.06
C PRO A 69 -0.90 28.31 19.50
N VAL A 70 0.40 28.11 19.72
CA VAL A 70 1.48 28.97 19.22
C VAL A 70 2.52 28.08 18.53
N PRO A 71 2.80 28.32 17.24
CA PRO A 71 3.92 27.65 16.57
C PRO A 71 5.22 28.01 17.29
N VAL A 72 5.87 27.02 17.89
CA VAL A 72 7.18 27.21 18.48
C VAL A 72 8.20 27.23 17.35
N SER A 73 8.90 28.34 17.15
CA SER A 73 9.95 28.40 16.15
C SER A 73 11.03 27.37 16.48
N THR A 74 11.42 26.60 15.47
CA THR A 74 12.50 25.63 15.56
C THR A 74 13.75 26.19 14.92
N ARG A 75 14.93 25.64 15.26
CA ARG A 75 16.20 26.01 14.60
C ARG A 75 16.13 25.88 13.06
N TRP A 76 15.29 24.98 12.57
CA TRP A 76 15.12 24.68 11.14
C TRP A 76 14.34 25.78 10.40
N ASP A 77 13.67 26.68 11.11
CA ASP A 77 13.05 27.86 10.49
C ASP A 77 14.10 28.93 10.13
N ASN A 78 15.30 28.84 10.73
CA ASN A 78 16.38 29.82 10.58
C ASN A 78 17.62 29.23 9.89
N GLU A 79 17.80 27.91 9.94
CA GLU A 79 18.97 27.23 9.42
C GLU A 79 18.55 26.13 8.43
N GLU A 80 19.11 26.20 7.22
CA GLU A 80 18.92 25.17 6.19
C GLU A 80 19.64 23.88 6.57
N TRP A 81 19.02 22.75 6.21
CA TRP A 81 19.62 21.46 6.47
C TRP A 81 20.85 21.22 5.58
N GLN A 82 21.94 20.77 6.19
CA GLN A 82 23.10 20.26 5.45
C GLN A 82 23.24 18.75 5.57
N TRP A 83 23.30 18.08 4.42
CA TRP A 83 23.68 16.68 4.30
C TRP A 83 25.21 16.57 4.27
N LYS A 84 25.78 15.65 5.07
CA LYS A 84 27.18 15.23 4.97
C LYS A 84 27.23 13.76 4.56
#